data_AF-A0A837DW37-F1
#
_entry.id   AF-A0A837DW37-F1
#
_cell.length_a   1.000
_cell.length_b   1.000
_cell.length_c   1.000
_cell.angle_alpha   90.00
_cell.angle_beta   90.00
_cell.angle_gamma   90.00
#
_symmetry.space_group_name_H-M   'P 1'
#
loop_
_entity.id
_entity.type
_entity.pdbx_description
1 polymer ?
#
loop_
_entity_poly.entity_id
_entity_poly.type
_entity_poly.pdbx_seq_one_letter_code
_entity_poly.pdbx_strand_id
1 'polypeptide(L)'
;MRVDVSWEVAQLKYRTDIIKEINVVNLDGARFKAVVPDIGSISNSYGKNLFYDCYKVDSLKFKLEELINHMGSAISPDYGSLNEFMESIVLYNDNEHQSKVEQYLCSIANDVDTSAEPDEEILGIYKSKLETDVPRESIELRDLAIDQMAKRINLGKYIKEFMRQNPQLQ
;
A
#
# COMPACT_ATOMS: atom_id res chain seq x y z
N MET A 1 -6.18 -17.05 -15.88
CA MET A 1 -6.90 -15.85 -16.36
C MET A 1 -5.99 -14.69 -16.06
N ARG A 2 -5.73 -13.78 -17.01
CA ARG A 2 -4.88 -12.61 -16.74
C ARG A 2 -5.64 -11.61 -15.89
N VAL A 3 -5.01 -11.05 -14.86
CA VAL A 3 -5.55 -9.93 -14.10
C VAL A 3 -5.52 -8.68 -14.99
N ASP A 4 -6.68 -8.03 -15.12
CA ASP A 4 -6.80 -6.77 -15.88
C ASP A 4 -6.56 -5.58 -14.95
N VAL A 5 -5.45 -4.87 -15.14
CA VAL A 5 -5.10 -3.69 -14.32
C VAL A 5 -5.32 -2.42 -15.14
N SER A 6 -6.17 -1.52 -14.65
CA SER A 6 -6.38 -0.22 -15.26
C SER A 6 -6.30 0.91 -14.22
N TRP A 7 -5.84 2.07 -14.69
CA TRP A 7 -5.70 3.27 -13.86
C TRP A 7 -6.81 4.25 -14.19
N GLU A 8 -7.46 4.77 -13.16
CA GLU A 8 -8.48 5.82 -13.24
C GLU A 8 -8.07 7.03 -12.39
N VAL A 9 -8.68 8.17 -12.69
CA VAL A 9 -8.52 9.39 -11.91
C VAL A 9 -9.88 9.81 -11.37
N ALA A 10 -10.03 9.77 -10.06
CA ALA A 10 -11.16 10.37 -9.36
C ALA A 10 -10.95 11.88 -9.25
N GLN A 11 -11.92 12.67 -9.70
CA GLN A 11 -11.84 14.13 -9.72
C GLN A 11 -12.83 14.72 -8.72
N LEU A 12 -12.32 15.45 -7.72
CA LEU A 12 -13.14 16.35 -6.91
C LEU A 12 -13.35 17.64 -7.70
N LYS A 13 -14.59 17.95 -8.04
CA LYS A 13 -14.96 19.13 -8.84
C LYS A 13 -15.81 20.11 -8.04
N TYR A 14 -15.62 21.39 -8.33
CA TYR A 14 -16.59 22.44 -8.00
C TYR A 14 -17.04 23.10 -9.30
N ARG A 15 -18.31 22.85 -9.67
CA ARG A 15 -18.85 23.19 -11.00
C ARG A 15 -18.01 22.53 -12.09
N THR A 16 -17.37 23.32 -12.94
CA THR A 16 -16.51 22.86 -14.04
C THR A 16 -15.05 22.70 -13.63
N ASP A 17 -14.66 23.23 -12.46
CA ASP A 17 -13.26 23.29 -12.05
C ASP A 17 -12.88 22.03 -11.28
N ILE A 18 -11.73 21.46 -11.63
CA ILE A 18 -11.13 20.33 -10.93
C ILE A 18 -10.32 20.88 -9.76
N ILE A 19 -10.75 20.56 -8.54
CA ILE A 19 -10.07 20.94 -7.29
C ILE A 19 -8.93 19.97 -6.98
N LYS A 20 -9.19 18.68 -7.16
CA LYS A 20 -8.25 17.61 -6.82
C LYS A 20 -8.44 16.42 -7.72
N GLU A 21 -7.33 15.81 -8.09
CA GLU A 21 -7.26 14.53 -8.78
C GLU A 21 -6.64 13.50 -7.86
N ILE A 22 -7.23 12.31 -7.81
CA ILE A 22 -6.79 11.20 -6.98
C ILE A 22 -6.74 9.96 -7.87
N ASN A 23 -5.57 9.33 -7.92
CA ASN A 23 -5.39 8.09 -8.68
C ASN A 23 -6.11 6.94 -7.99
N VAL A 24 -6.76 6.11 -8.80
CA VAL A 24 -7.47 4.90 -8.41
C VAL A 24 -6.99 3.78 -9.32
N VAL A 25 -6.79 2.59 -8.76
CA VAL A 25 -6.48 1.38 -9.50
C VAL A 25 -7.69 0.46 -9.53
N ASN A 26 -7.94 -0.12 -10.69
CA ASN A 26 -8.94 -1.15 -10.92
C ASN A 26 -8.24 -2.45 -11.27
N LEU A 27 -8.67 -3.54 -10.62
CA LEU A 27 -8.29 -4.90 -10.96
C LEU A 27 -9.52 -5.66 -11.45
N ASP A 28 -9.32 -6.50 -12.46
CA ASP A 28 -10.29 -7.41 -13.05
C ASP A 28 -11.59 -6.74 -13.50
N GLY A 29 -11.49 -5.72 -14.35
CA GLY A 29 -12.66 -5.02 -14.85
C GLY A 29 -13.46 -4.31 -13.74
N ALA A 30 -12.73 -3.71 -12.80
CA ALA A 30 -13.24 -2.99 -11.62
C ALA A 30 -13.94 -3.87 -10.56
N ARG A 31 -13.67 -5.19 -10.53
CA ARG A 31 -14.10 -6.07 -9.42
C ARG A 31 -13.39 -5.76 -8.12
N PHE A 32 -12.17 -5.24 -8.20
CA PHE A 32 -11.46 -4.66 -7.08
C PHE A 32 -11.06 -3.25 -7.48
N LYS A 33 -11.46 -2.26 -6.69
CA LYS A 33 -11.14 -0.86 -6.90
C LYS A 33 -10.53 -0.34 -5.61
N ALA A 34 -9.38 0.32 -5.71
CA ALA A 34 -8.71 0.94 -4.58
C ALA A 34 -8.12 2.29 -4.96
N VAL A 35 -8.17 3.24 -4.04
CA VAL A 35 -7.40 4.47 -4.11
C VAL A 35 -5.92 4.12 -4.01
N VAL A 36 -5.07 4.91 -4.66
CA VAL A 36 -3.62 4.71 -4.57
C VAL A 36 -3.11 5.34 -3.26
N PRO A 37 -2.52 4.53 -2.35
CA PRO A 37 -2.01 5.02 -1.07
C PRO A 37 -0.86 6.02 -1.25
N ASP A 38 -0.57 6.76 -0.18
CA ASP A 38 0.65 7.56 -0.09
C ASP A 38 1.85 6.66 0.25
N ILE A 39 3.05 7.11 -0.10
CA ILE A 39 4.30 6.44 0.24
C ILE A 39 4.86 7.07 1.51
N GLY A 40 5.01 6.27 2.57
CA GLY A 40 5.77 6.60 3.76
C GLY A 40 7.23 6.16 3.63
N SER A 41 8.11 6.71 4.46
CA SER A 41 9.53 6.36 4.42
C SER A 41 10.19 6.39 5.78
N ILE A 42 10.86 5.30 6.13
CA ILE A 42 11.73 5.24 7.31
C ILE A 42 13.16 5.43 6.83
N SER A 43 13.81 6.49 7.32
CA SER A 43 15.23 6.70 7.09
C SER A 43 16.02 5.65 7.89
N ASN A 44 16.99 5.00 7.27
CA ASN A 44 17.94 4.16 8.00
C ASN A 44 19.32 4.82 8.07
N SER A 45 20.12 4.40 9.07
CA SER A 45 21.46 4.93 9.32
C SER A 45 22.48 4.60 8.23
N TYR A 46 22.15 3.68 7.31
CA TYR A 46 22.98 3.27 6.17
C TYR A 46 22.61 3.99 4.86
N GLY A 47 21.72 4.98 4.90
CA GLY A 47 21.31 5.75 3.72
C GLY A 47 20.37 5.02 2.75
N LYS A 48 19.79 3.87 3.15
CA LYS A 48 18.72 3.20 2.41
C LYS A 48 17.37 3.50 3.06
N ASN A 49 16.50 4.20 2.35
CA ASN A 49 15.15 4.44 2.85
C ASN A 49 14.30 3.17 2.69
N LEU A 50 13.57 2.83 3.74
CA LEU A 50 12.55 1.78 3.70
C LEU A 50 11.20 2.41 3.38
N PHE A 51 10.52 1.92 2.35
CA PHE A 51 9.28 2.51 1.85
C PHE A 51 8.08 1.60 2.13
N TYR A 52 6.94 2.19 2.46
CA TYR A 52 5.69 1.49 2.76
C TYR A 52 4.48 2.30 2.29
N ASP A 53 3.33 1.64 2.22
CA ASP A 53 2.05 2.26 1.87
C ASP A 53 1.29 2.76 3.09
N CYS A 54 0.73 3.95 2.99
CA CYS A 54 -0.04 4.53 4.08
C CYS A 54 -1.21 5.41 3.63
N TYR A 55 -2.16 5.57 4.56
CA TYR A 55 -3.20 6.59 4.52
C TYR A 55 -3.18 7.43 5.78
N LYS A 56 -3.70 8.66 5.66
CA LYS A 56 -4.09 9.47 6.80
C LYS A 56 -5.61 9.39 6.89
N VAL A 57 -6.14 9.02 8.04
CA VAL A 57 -7.58 8.74 8.22
C VAL A 57 -8.45 9.93 7.85
N ASP A 58 -7.99 11.16 8.11
CA ASP A 58 -8.76 12.35 7.75
C ASP A 58 -8.55 12.86 6.31
N SER A 59 -7.67 12.22 5.55
CA SER A 59 -7.37 12.62 4.18
C SER A 59 -8.52 12.34 3.23
N LEU A 60 -8.64 13.17 2.18
CA LEU A 60 -9.60 12.94 1.10
C LEU A 60 -9.37 11.59 0.39
N LYS A 61 -8.12 11.13 0.30
CA LYS A 61 -7.78 9.80 -0.26
C LYS A 61 -8.43 8.69 0.55
N PHE A 62 -8.25 8.70 1.88
CA PHE A 62 -8.82 7.66 2.74
C PHE A 62 -10.35 7.73 2.77
N LYS A 63 -10.94 8.92 2.80
CA LYS A 63 -12.40 9.08 2.73
C LYS A 63 -12.97 8.53 1.42
N LEU A 64 -12.25 8.69 0.31
CA LEU A 64 -12.63 8.09 -0.97
C LEU A 64 -12.47 6.56 -0.96
N GLU A 65 -11.39 6.05 -0.36
CA GLU A 65 -11.16 4.62 -0.17
C GLU A 65 -12.29 3.98 0.65
N GLU A 66 -12.64 4.58 1.79
CA GLU A 66 -13.78 4.14 2.62
C GLU A 66 -15.09 4.18 1.84
N LEU A 67 -15.34 5.24 1.04
CA LEU A 67 -16.54 5.32 0.21
C LEU A 67 -16.62 4.18 -0.81
N ILE A 68 -15.51 3.86 -1.49
CA ILE A 68 -15.42 2.76 -2.47
C ILE A 68 -15.69 1.42 -1.77
N ASN A 69 -15.06 1.20 -0.61
CA ASN A 69 -15.18 -0.05 0.15
C ASN A 69 -16.59 -0.30 0.68
N HIS A 70 -17.38 0.76 0.91
CA HIS A 70 -18.76 0.65 1.40
C HIS A 70 -19.82 0.87 0.32
N MET A 71 -19.45 1.00 -0.96
CA MET A 71 -20.38 1.40 -2.02
C MET A 71 -21.43 0.32 -2.40
N GLY A 72 -21.43 -0.85 -1.74
CA GLY A 72 -22.49 -1.88 -1.84
C GLY A 72 -22.77 -2.39 -3.26
N SER A 73 -21.85 -2.19 -4.19
CA SER A 73 -22.02 -2.50 -5.62
C SER A 73 -21.10 -3.65 -6.04
N ALA A 74 -21.29 -4.19 -7.24
CA ALA A 74 -20.39 -5.20 -7.83
C ALA A 74 -18.93 -4.71 -8.06
N ILE A 75 -18.64 -3.45 -7.69
CA ILE A 75 -17.37 -2.74 -7.83
C ILE A 75 -16.61 -2.70 -6.48
N SER A 76 -17.28 -3.03 -5.36
CA SER A 76 -16.59 -3.13 -4.08
C SER A 76 -15.75 -4.41 -4.05
N PRO A 77 -14.49 -4.35 -3.61
CA PRO A 77 -13.67 -5.54 -3.47
C PRO A 77 -14.34 -6.57 -2.55
N ASP A 78 -14.15 -7.86 -2.83
CA ASP A 78 -14.59 -8.88 -1.88
C ASP A 78 -13.85 -8.71 -0.54
N TYR A 79 -14.50 -9.11 0.54
CA TYR A 79 -14.01 -8.87 1.90
C TYR A 79 -12.60 -9.45 2.13
N GLY A 80 -12.28 -10.59 1.52
CA GLY A 80 -10.96 -11.22 1.64
C GLY A 80 -9.88 -10.37 0.99
N SER A 81 -10.06 -10.03 -0.28
CA SER A 81 -9.12 -9.20 -1.03
C SER A 81 -8.93 -7.82 -0.39
N LEU A 82 -10.01 -7.20 0.09
CA LEU A 82 -9.93 -5.91 0.78
C LEU A 82 -9.13 -6.02 2.08
N ASN A 83 -9.38 -7.06 2.87
CA ASN A 83 -8.66 -7.28 4.12
C ASN A 83 -7.16 -7.50 3.86
N GLU A 84 -6.80 -8.34 2.89
CA GLU A 84 -5.38 -8.56 2.51
C GLU A 84 -4.69 -7.27 2.05
N PHE A 85 -5.38 -6.44 1.25
CA PHE A 85 -4.86 -5.14 0.81
C PHE A 85 -4.62 -4.22 2.01
N MET A 86 -5.66 -4.00 2.82
CA MET A 86 -5.61 -3.10 3.96
C MET A 86 -4.66 -3.59 5.07
N GLU A 87 -4.41 -4.88 5.18
CA GLU A 87 -3.39 -5.46 6.08
C GLU A 87 -1.98 -4.94 5.80
N SER A 88 -1.67 -4.56 4.56
CA SER A 88 -0.37 -4.01 4.20
C SER A 88 -0.28 -2.48 4.25
N ILE A 89 -1.41 -1.79 4.47
CA ILE A 89 -1.47 -0.32 4.46
C ILE A 89 -1.55 0.23 5.88
N VAL A 90 -0.61 1.10 6.23
CA VAL A 90 -0.55 1.74 7.54
C VAL A 90 -1.53 2.92 7.60
N LEU A 91 -2.30 3.00 8.68
CA LEU A 91 -3.23 4.10 8.92
C LEU A 91 -2.68 5.04 9.99
N TYR A 92 -2.51 6.30 9.65
CA TYR A 92 -2.13 7.36 10.58
C TYR A 92 -3.27 8.32 10.82
N ASN A 93 -3.29 8.94 12.00
CA ASN A 93 -4.27 9.98 12.31
C ASN A 93 -4.00 11.23 11.45
N ASP A 94 -2.75 11.65 11.43
CA ASP A 94 -2.26 12.83 10.71
C ASP A 94 -0.74 12.71 10.44
N ASN A 95 -0.14 13.80 9.94
CA ASN A 95 1.29 13.86 9.65
C ASN A 95 2.17 13.85 10.91
N GLU A 96 1.68 14.35 12.05
CA GLU A 96 2.42 14.35 13.31
C GLU A 96 2.51 12.93 13.86
N HIS A 97 1.39 12.20 13.83
CA HIS A 97 1.35 10.79 14.17
C HIS A 97 2.29 9.97 13.27
N GLN A 98 2.23 10.16 11.94
CA GLN A 98 3.17 9.50 11.02
C GLN A 98 4.63 9.79 11.41
N SER A 99 4.97 11.07 11.62
CA SER A 99 6.34 11.48 11.97
C SER A 99 6.82 10.84 13.27
N LYS A 100 5.96 10.79 14.30
CA LYS A 100 6.28 10.15 15.57
C LYS A 100 6.59 8.67 15.36
N VAL A 101 5.74 7.94 14.65
CA VAL A 101 5.94 6.51 14.38
C VAL A 101 7.21 6.26 13.56
N GLU A 102 7.42 7.02 12.49
CA GLU A 102 8.63 6.93 11.66
C GLU A 102 9.91 7.22 12.46
N GLN A 103 9.89 8.17 13.40
CA GLN A 103 11.03 8.44 14.30
C GLN A 103 11.35 7.26 15.22
N TYR A 104 10.33 6.61 15.81
CA TYR A 104 10.54 5.41 16.61
C TYR A 104 11.13 4.28 15.76
N LEU A 105 10.56 4.03 14.58
CA LEU A 105 11.04 2.99 13.68
C LEU A 105 12.45 3.27 13.17
N CYS A 106 12.79 4.54 12.94
CA CYS A 106 14.14 4.98 12.57
C CYS A 106 15.17 4.61 13.65
N SER A 107 14.78 4.65 14.94
CA SER A 107 15.68 4.29 16.05
C SER A 107 15.99 2.80 16.11
N ILE A 108 15.14 1.96 15.51
CA ILE A 108 15.28 0.49 15.43
C ILE A 108 15.38 0.01 13.97
N ALA A 109 15.85 0.86 13.06
CA ALA A 109 15.75 0.61 11.62
C ALA A 109 16.39 -0.71 11.15
N ASN A 110 17.44 -1.20 11.83
CA ASN A 110 18.10 -2.47 11.49
C ASN A 110 17.19 -3.69 11.78
N ASP A 111 16.46 -3.65 12.89
CA ASP A 111 15.53 -4.71 13.27
C ASP A 111 14.31 -4.69 12.34
N VAL A 112 13.87 -3.48 11.96
CA VAL A 112 12.79 -3.27 10.97
C VAL A 112 13.19 -3.83 9.60
N ASP A 113 14.39 -3.49 9.12
CA ASP A 113 14.90 -3.94 7.82
C ASP A 113 14.97 -5.47 7.75
N THR A 114 15.50 -6.09 8.80
CA THR A 114 15.60 -7.56 8.92
C THR A 114 14.23 -8.22 8.98
N SER A 115 13.28 -7.63 9.70
CA SER A 115 11.92 -8.19 9.87
C SER A 115 11.07 -8.03 8.62
N ALA A 116 11.37 -7.05 7.77
CA ALA A 116 10.66 -6.80 6.52
C ALA A 116 11.23 -7.59 5.33
N GLU A 117 12.38 -8.26 5.49
CA GLU A 117 13.03 -8.99 4.41
C GLU A 117 12.12 -10.12 3.90
N PRO A 118 11.83 -10.18 2.59
CA PRO A 118 11.05 -11.27 2.01
C PRO A 118 11.82 -12.59 2.06
N ASP A 119 11.12 -13.69 2.32
CA ASP A 119 11.67 -15.03 2.13
C ASP A 119 11.51 -15.50 0.66
N GLU A 120 12.25 -16.55 0.29
CA GLU A 120 12.23 -17.11 -1.06
C GLU A 120 10.83 -17.64 -1.48
N GLU A 121 10.02 -18.07 -0.50
CA GLU A 121 8.67 -18.58 -0.76
C GLU A 121 7.74 -17.45 -1.20
N ILE A 122 7.71 -16.34 -0.46
CA ILE A 122 6.93 -15.14 -0.77
C ILE A 122 7.36 -14.57 -2.12
N LEU A 123 8.67 -14.49 -2.39
CA LEU A 123 9.19 -14.03 -3.68
C LEU A 123 8.73 -14.94 -4.83
N GLY A 124 8.77 -16.25 -4.63
CA GLY A 124 8.29 -17.24 -5.60
C GLY A 124 6.80 -17.09 -5.90
N ILE A 125 5.98 -16.83 -4.87
CA ILE A 125 4.54 -16.58 -5.02
C ILE A 125 4.29 -15.31 -5.83
N TYR A 126 4.93 -14.19 -5.49
CA TYR A 126 4.75 -12.93 -6.20
C TYR A 126 5.23 -13.01 -7.65
N LYS A 127 6.39 -13.61 -7.88
CA LYS A 127 6.91 -13.84 -9.23
C LYS A 127 5.94 -14.66 -10.08
N SER A 128 5.46 -15.79 -9.56
CA SER A 128 4.52 -16.66 -10.27
C SER A 128 3.20 -15.96 -10.61
N LYS A 129 2.69 -15.13 -9.69
CA LYS A 129 1.49 -14.30 -9.93
C LYS A 129 1.75 -13.28 -11.04
N LEU A 130 2.81 -12.48 -10.91
CA LEU A 130 3.13 -11.43 -11.87
C LEU A 130 3.45 -11.99 -13.26
N GLU A 131 4.14 -13.13 -13.38
CA GLU A 131 4.43 -13.77 -14.68
C GLU A 131 3.17 -14.20 -15.44
N THR A 132 2.06 -14.41 -14.72
CA THR A 132 0.77 -14.72 -15.33
C THR A 132 0.15 -13.49 -15.99
N ASP A 133 0.33 -12.32 -15.36
CA ASP A 133 -0.45 -11.10 -15.64
C ASP A 133 0.33 -10.02 -16.39
N VAL A 134 1.66 -10.05 -16.30
CA VAL A 134 2.57 -9.03 -16.83
C VAL A 134 3.35 -9.58 -18.03
N PRO A 135 3.65 -8.77 -19.08
CA PRO A 135 4.50 -9.21 -20.19
C PRO A 135 5.85 -9.73 -19.71
N ARG A 136 6.38 -10.80 -20.31
CA ARG A 136 7.64 -11.45 -19.89
C ARG A 136 8.87 -10.51 -19.87
N GLU A 137 8.85 -9.44 -20.63
CA GLU A 137 9.95 -8.46 -20.73
C GLU A 137 9.78 -7.25 -19.79
N SER A 138 8.73 -7.23 -18.98
CA SER A 138 8.40 -6.08 -18.13
C SER A 138 9.39 -5.91 -16.99
N ILE A 139 9.61 -4.65 -16.59
CA ILE A 139 10.56 -4.28 -15.52
C ILE A 139 10.08 -4.82 -14.17
N GLU A 140 8.78 -4.95 -13.99
CA GLU A 140 8.07 -5.47 -12.83
C GLU A 140 8.35 -6.95 -12.57
N LEU A 141 8.83 -7.70 -13.58
CA LEU A 141 9.25 -9.10 -13.44
C LEU A 141 10.73 -9.26 -13.07
N ARG A 142 11.49 -8.17 -12.94
CA ARG A 142 12.87 -8.22 -12.46
C ARG A 142 12.87 -8.59 -10.99
N ASP A 143 13.80 -9.46 -10.58
CA ASP A 143 13.90 -9.93 -9.20
C ASP A 143 14.00 -8.76 -8.20
N LEU A 144 14.72 -7.69 -8.55
CA LEU A 144 14.81 -6.47 -7.73
C LEU A 144 13.45 -5.77 -7.53
N ALA A 145 12.59 -5.74 -8.55
CA ALA A 145 11.28 -5.09 -8.45
C ALA A 145 10.33 -5.92 -7.57
N ILE A 146 10.38 -7.24 -7.72
CA ILE A 146 9.61 -8.20 -6.91
C ILE A 146 10.05 -8.13 -5.44
N ASP A 147 11.36 -8.10 -5.19
CA ASP A 147 11.94 -7.93 -3.86
C ASP A 147 11.47 -6.64 -3.20
N GLN A 148 11.58 -5.51 -3.89
CA GLN A 148 11.14 -4.21 -3.38
C GLN A 148 9.63 -4.18 -3.09
N MET A 149 8.81 -4.80 -3.96
CA MET A 149 7.37 -4.91 -3.74
C MET A 149 7.05 -5.75 -2.51
N ALA A 150 7.66 -6.94 -2.38
CA ALA A 150 7.45 -7.83 -1.25
C ALA A 150 7.88 -7.18 0.06
N LYS A 151 9.04 -6.52 0.06
CA LYS A 151 9.59 -5.80 1.22
C LYS A 151 8.69 -4.64 1.65
N ARG A 152 8.13 -3.89 0.71
CA ARG A 152 7.16 -2.81 0.96
C ARG A 152 5.90 -3.33 1.66
N ILE A 153 5.37 -4.47 1.20
CA ILE A 153 4.19 -5.13 1.80
C ILE A 153 4.51 -5.62 3.21
N ASN A 154 5.63 -6.32 3.39
CA ASN A 154 6.06 -6.84 4.69
C ASN A 154 6.29 -5.71 5.70
N LEU A 155 6.90 -4.60 5.25
CA LEU A 155 7.12 -3.44 6.09
C LEU A 155 5.81 -2.82 6.58
N GLY A 156 4.82 -2.66 5.70
CA GLY A 156 3.50 -2.18 6.09
C GLY A 156 2.84 -3.05 7.15
N LYS A 157 2.88 -4.38 6.96
CA LYS A 157 2.37 -5.36 7.94
C LYS A 157 3.10 -5.24 9.29
N TYR A 158 4.44 -5.16 9.25
CA TYR A 158 5.26 -5.01 10.44
C TYR A 158 4.89 -3.74 11.23
N ILE A 159 4.77 -2.59 10.55
CA ILE A 159 4.46 -1.31 11.20
C ILE A 159 3.09 -1.38 11.88
N LYS A 160 2.08 -1.94 11.22
CA LYS A 160 0.75 -2.10 11.83
C LYS A 160 0.80 -2.97 13.08
N GLU A 161 1.51 -4.08 13.02
CA GLU A 161 1.68 -4.96 14.17
C GLU A 161 2.43 -4.26 15.31
N PHE A 162 3.49 -3.52 14.98
CA PHE A 162 4.25 -2.71 15.92
C PHE A 162 3.38 -1.66 16.61
N MET A 163 2.55 -0.92 15.87
CA MET A 163 1.60 0.05 16.42
C MET A 163 0.54 -0.63 17.31
N ARG A 164 0.06 -1.82 16.94
CA ARG A 164 -0.87 -2.61 17.76
C ARG A 164 -0.27 -3.05 19.09
N GLN A 165 1.02 -3.39 19.10
CA GLN A 165 1.77 -3.78 20.31
C GLN A 165 2.18 -2.57 21.16
N ASN A 166 2.13 -1.36 20.61
CA ASN A 166 2.51 -0.11 21.28
C ASN A 166 1.36 0.90 21.26
N PRO A 167 0.31 0.75 22.09
CA PRO A 167 -0.88 1.60 22.07
C PRO A 167 -0.61 3.11 22.26
N GLN A 168 0.53 3.49 22.82
CA GLN A 168 1.00 4.87 22.92
C GLN A 168 1.37 5.52 21.56
N LEU A 169 1.40 4.70 20.50
CA LEU A 169 1.61 5.05 19.11
C LEU A 169 0.35 4.80 18.25
N GLN A 170 -0.83 4.69 18.87
CA GLN A 170 -2.12 4.66 18.16
C GLN A 170 -2.79 6.03 18.17
#